data_AF-A0A7C8YDG5-F1
#
_entry.id   AF-A0A7C8YDG5-F1
#
_cell.length_a   1.000
_cell.length_b   1.000
_cell.length_c   1.000
_cell.angle_alpha   90.00
_cell.angle_beta   90.00
_cell.angle_gamma   90.00
#
_symmetry.space_group_name_H-M   'P 1'
#
loop_
_entity.id
_entity.type
_entity.pdbx_description
1 polymer ?
#
loop_
_entity_poly.entity_id
_entity_poly.type
_entity_poly.pdbx_seq_one_letter_code
_entity_poly.pdbx_strand_id
1 'polypeptide(L)'
;MKAPGSPKNPTLSSNVSLNISIIASVLIASRLPSRQYVFAIMLFSLQVFLFAPLVMYCIKRYSFRLHLCCSLGLVCLTLALVYKLQGFLFGLLLGLLVFITFICPYWLIRIHKYKFEINGPWDEAKLCFNITE
;
A
#
# COMPACT_ATOMS: atom_id res chain seq x y z
N MET A 1 -27.57 0.38 -13.68
CA MET A 1 -26.68 -0.79 -13.53
C MET A 1 -25.25 -0.33 -13.83
N LYS A 2 -24.31 -0.53 -12.90
CA LYS A 2 -22.97 0.08 -12.93
C LYS A 2 -22.00 -0.79 -13.74
N ALA A 3 -21.39 -0.22 -14.78
CA ALA A 3 -20.56 -0.92 -15.75
C ALA A 3 -19.27 -1.53 -15.12
N PRO A 4 -18.83 -2.72 -15.55
CA PRO A 4 -17.60 -3.35 -15.08
C PRO A 4 -16.40 -2.72 -15.81
N GLY A 5 -15.95 -1.60 -15.28
CA GLY A 5 -14.84 -0.82 -15.85
C GLY A 5 -14.70 0.58 -15.25
N SER A 6 -15.32 0.85 -14.09
CA SER A 6 -15.22 2.15 -13.44
C SER A 6 -13.74 2.49 -13.23
N PRO A 7 -13.26 3.67 -13.67
CA PRO A 7 -11.92 4.11 -13.31
C PRO A 7 -11.85 4.07 -11.77
N LYS A 8 -10.91 3.29 -11.23
CA LYS A 8 -10.60 3.34 -9.80
C LYS A 8 -10.10 4.75 -9.54
N ASN A 9 -10.92 5.60 -8.92
CA ASN A 9 -10.49 6.92 -8.48
C ASN A 9 -9.32 6.72 -7.50
N PRO A 10 -8.06 6.96 -7.92
CA PRO A 10 -6.90 6.71 -7.06
C PRO A 10 -6.96 7.58 -5.79
N THR A 11 -7.63 8.72 -5.91
CA THR A 11 -7.95 9.64 -4.82
C THR A 11 -8.81 8.98 -3.74
N LEU A 12 -9.79 8.13 -4.09
CA LEU A 12 -10.65 7.48 -3.09
C LEU A 12 -9.84 6.50 -2.22
N SER A 13 -9.00 5.66 -2.84
CA SER A 13 -8.15 4.72 -2.10
C SER A 13 -7.14 5.45 -1.21
N SER A 14 -6.56 6.55 -1.71
CA SER A 14 -5.65 7.40 -0.95
C SER A 14 -6.35 8.02 0.27
N ASN A 15 -7.53 8.61 0.07
CA ASN A 15 -8.31 9.23 1.14
C ASN A 15 -8.72 8.22 2.22
N VAL A 16 -9.14 7.00 1.83
CA VAL A 16 -9.49 5.95 2.79
C VAL A 16 -8.29 5.57 3.66
N SER A 17 -7.10 5.39 3.07
CA SER A 17 -5.90 5.04 3.83
C SER A 17 -5.52 6.08 4.88
N LEU A 18 -5.55 7.37 4.53
CA LEU A 18 -5.25 8.47 5.45
C LEU A 18 -6.28 8.57 6.57
N ASN A 19 -7.57 8.45 6.25
CA ASN A 19 -8.63 8.48 7.27
C ASN A 19 -8.50 7.32 8.27
N ILE A 20 -8.24 6.10 7.80
CA ILE A 20 -8.02 4.93 8.68
C ILE A 20 -6.79 5.15 9.58
N SER A 21 -5.71 5.71 9.02
CA SER A 21 -4.49 6.00 9.77
C SER A 21 -4.74 7.00 10.92
N ILE A 22 -5.54 8.04 10.65
CA ILE A 22 -5.94 9.02 11.67
C ILE A 22 -6.81 8.35 12.74
N ILE A 23 -7.82 7.57 12.36
CA ILE A 23 -8.66 6.84 13.33
C ILE A 23 -7.81 5.91 14.21
N ALA A 24 -6.86 5.18 13.62
CA ALA A 24 -5.95 4.32 14.38
C ALA A 24 -5.09 5.11 15.38
N SER A 25 -4.55 6.27 14.97
CA SER A 25 -3.82 7.14 15.89
C SER A 25 -4.68 7.65 17.05
N VAL A 26 -5.94 8.01 16.79
CA VAL A 26 -6.89 8.44 17.83
C VAL A 26 -7.21 7.30 18.80
N LEU A 27 -7.40 6.07 18.30
CA LEU A 27 -7.66 4.90 19.14
C LEU A 27 -6.48 4.61 20.07
N ILE A 28 -5.24 4.70 19.58
CA ILE A 28 -4.04 4.57 20.40
C ILE A 28 -3.97 5.70 21.42
N ALA A 29 -4.15 6.94 20.97
CA ALA A 29 -4.08 8.13 21.83
C ALA A 29 -5.13 8.09 22.96
N SER A 30 -6.33 7.56 22.71
CA SER A 30 -7.40 7.43 23.71
C SER A 30 -7.03 6.57 24.92
N ARG A 31 -6.01 5.71 24.80
CA ARG A 31 -5.54 4.86 25.89
C ARG A 31 -4.53 5.56 26.80
N LEU A 32 -4.10 6.77 26.47
CA LEU A 32 -3.13 7.51 27.27
C LEU A 32 -3.81 8.38 28.32
N PRO A 33 -3.35 8.35 29.59
CA PRO A 33 -4.01 9.03 30.69
C PRO A 33 -3.77 10.55 30.76
N SER A 34 -2.76 11.09 30.08
CA SER A 34 -2.43 12.53 30.14
C SER A 34 -2.59 13.24 28.80
N ARG A 35 -3.20 14.43 28.86
CA ARG A 35 -3.53 15.28 27.69
C ARG A 35 -2.30 15.66 26.86
N GLN A 36 -1.14 15.82 27.47
CA GLN A 36 0.10 16.19 26.78
C GLN A 36 0.56 15.08 25.83
N TYR A 37 0.48 13.82 26.27
CA TYR A 37 0.88 12.69 25.43
C TYR A 37 -0.12 12.43 24.30
N VAL A 38 -1.42 12.66 24.53
CA VAL A 38 -2.45 12.60 23.49
C VAL A 38 -2.14 13.62 22.39
N PHE A 39 -1.84 14.86 22.77
CA PHE A 39 -1.48 15.92 21.82
C PHE A 39 -0.20 15.56 21.04
N ALA A 40 0.84 15.09 21.74
CA ALA A 40 2.11 14.71 21.12
C ALA A 40 1.95 13.54 20.13
N ILE A 41 1.24 12.47 20.51
CA ILE A 41 0.99 11.32 19.64
C ILE A 41 0.17 11.71 18.42
N MET A 42 -0.85 12.55 18.59
CA MET A 42 -1.70 13.00 17.48
C MET A 42 -0.92 13.87 16.48
N LEU A 43 -0.16 14.86 16.97
CA LEU A 43 0.70 15.68 16.11
C LEU A 43 1.75 14.84 15.39
N PHE A 44 2.41 13.93 16.12
CA PHE A 44 3.42 13.06 15.54
C PHE A 44 2.82 12.14 14.47
N SER A 45 1.65 11.56 14.73
CA SER A 45 0.94 10.70 13.76
C SER A 45 0.57 11.48 12.51
N LEU A 46 0.08 12.71 12.65
CA LEU A 46 -0.24 13.58 11.52
C LEU A 46 1.01 13.91 10.71
N GLN A 47 2.12 14.27 11.38
CA GLN A 47 3.39 14.53 10.72
C GLN A 47 3.87 13.29 9.94
N VAL A 48 3.84 12.10 10.56
CA VAL A 48 4.31 10.87 9.91
C VAL A 48 3.40 10.49 8.74
N PHE A 49 2.08 10.44 8.91
CA PHE A 49 1.17 9.99 7.84
C PHE A 49 1.04 10.98 6.68
N LEU A 50 1.22 12.28 6.94
CA LEU A 50 1.17 13.29 5.89
C LEU A 50 2.51 13.47 5.18
N PHE A 51 3.63 13.50 5.92
CA PHE A 51 4.95 13.73 5.33
C PHE A 51 5.60 12.46 4.80
N ALA A 52 5.37 11.27 5.37
CA ALA A 52 5.96 10.03 4.84
C ALA A 52 5.65 9.79 3.35
N PRO A 53 4.40 9.85 2.87
CA PRO A 53 4.13 9.67 1.44
C PRO A 53 4.78 10.75 0.56
N LEU A 54 4.88 12.00 1.06
CA LEU A 54 5.51 13.10 0.34
C LEU A 54 7.04 12.92 0.27
N VAL A 55 7.68 12.52 1.36
CA VAL A 55 9.12 12.23 1.43
C VAL A 55 9.45 11.06 0.52
N MET A 56 8.68 9.97 0.56
CA MET A 56 8.86 8.82 -0.33
C MET A 56 8.70 9.22 -1.81
N TYR A 57 7.73 10.08 -2.12
CA TYR A 57 7.53 10.62 -3.45
C TYR A 57 8.76 11.42 -3.92
N CYS A 58 9.27 12.34 -3.10
CA CYS A 58 10.46 13.13 -3.42
C CYS A 58 11.71 12.25 -3.62
N ILE A 59 11.93 11.26 -2.75
CA ILE A 59 13.05 10.32 -2.87
C ILE A 59 12.95 9.52 -4.17
N LYS A 60 11.75 9.03 -4.51
CA LYS A 60 11.51 8.30 -5.76
C LYS A 60 11.81 9.16 -6.99
N ARG A 61 11.44 10.45 -6.95
CA ARG A 61 11.69 11.39 -8.05
C ARG A 61 13.18 11.67 -8.24
N TYR A 62 13.96 11.66 -7.17
CA TYR A 62 15.41 11.91 -7.22
C TYR A 62 16.18 10.67 -7.69
N SER A 63 15.92 9.49 -7.12
CA SER A 63 16.55 8.24 -7.56
C SER A 63 15.78 7.00 -7.12
N PHE A 64 15.55 6.10 -8.07
CA PHE A 64 14.92 4.81 -7.80
C PHE A 64 15.74 3.93 -6.84
N ARG A 65 17.08 3.97 -6.93
CA ARG A 65 17.98 3.19 -6.06
C ARG A 65 17.90 3.66 -4.60
N LEU A 66 17.83 4.97 -4.39
CA LEU A 66 17.69 5.54 -3.04
C LEU A 66 16.34 5.21 -2.43
N HIS A 67 15.26 5.25 -3.23
CA HIS A 67 13.94 4.80 -2.77
C HIS A 67 13.97 3.33 -2.34
N LEU A 68 14.61 2.46 -3.11
CA LEU A 68 14.73 1.03 -2.78
C LEU A 68 15.56 0.82 -1.50
N CYS A 69 16.73 1.44 -1.39
CA CYS A 69 17.56 1.37 -0.17
C CYS A 69 16.82 1.89 1.07
N CYS A 70 16.14 3.03 0.95
CA CYS A 70 15.37 3.62 2.06
C CYS A 70 14.23 2.70 2.50
N SER A 71 13.47 2.15 1.54
CA SER A 71 12.38 1.22 1.82
C SER A 71 12.89 -0.07 2.48
N LEU A 72 13.95 -0.68 1.94
CA LEU A 72 14.55 -1.87 2.53
C LEU A 72 15.12 -1.58 3.93
N GLY A 73 15.79 -0.44 4.11
CA GLY A 73 16.31 -0.01 5.41
C GLY A 73 15.21 0.14 6.47
N LEU A 74 14.09 0.78 6.12
CA LEU A 74 12.93 0.93 7.00
C LEU A 74 12.31 -0.42 7.38
N VAL A 75 12.19 -1.35 6.41
CA VAL A 75 11.68 -2.71 6.66
C VAL A 75 12.62 -3.50 7.57
N CYS A 76 13.93 -3.47 7.30
CA CYS A 76 14.91 -4.14 8.14
C CYS A 76 14.92 -3.58 9.58
N LEU A 77 14.86 -2.26 9.72
CA LEU A 77 14.83 -1.60 11.03
C LEU A 77 13.58 -2.01 11.82
N THR A 78 12.40 -1.99 11.18
CA THR A 78 11.15 -2.39 11.84
C THR A 78 11.16 -3.87 12.24
N LEU A 79 11.63 -4.76 11.37
CA LEU A 79 11.79 -6.18 11.69
C LEU A 79 12.76 -6.41 12.85
N ALA A 80 13.89 -5.70 12.88
CA ALA A 80 14.88 -5.81 13.96
C ALA A 80 14.31 -5.36 15.31
N LEU A 81 13.57 -4.23 15.33
CA LEU A 81 12.91 -3.75 16.55
C LEU A 81 11.84 -4.73 17.04
N VAL A 82 10.99 -5.24 16.15
CA VAL A 82 9.94 -6.21 16.50
C VAL A 82 10.55 -7.53 17.00
N TYR A 83 11.64 -7.99 16.39
CA TYR A 83 12.36 -9.18 16.84
C TYR A 83 12.88 -9.03 18.27
N LYS A 84 13.37 -7.83 18.64
CA LYS A 84 13.83 -7.54 20.01
C LYS A 84 12.69 -7.51 21.03
N LEU A 85 11.48 -7.13 20.63
CA LEU A 85 10.31 -7.10 21.52
C LEU A 85 9.70 -8.49 21.68
N GLN A 86 9.34 -9.17 20.58
CA GLN A 86 8.61 -10.44 20.63
C GLN A 86 8.75 -11.26 19.34
N GLY A 87 9.27 -12.50 19.47
CA GLY A 87 9.50 -13.40 18.34
C GLY A 87 8.23 -13.86 17.58
N PHE A 88 7.11 -14.03 18.29
CA PHE A 88 5.84 -14.41 17.65
C PHE A 88 5.33 -13.31 16.70
N LEU A 89 5.35 -12.06 17.16
CA LEU A 89 4.95 -10.91 16.35
C LEU A 89 5.86 -10.72 15.14
N PHE A 90 7.16 -10.99 15.31
CA PHE A 90 8.13 -11.02 14.21
C PHE A 90 7.75 -12.04 13.14
N GLY A 91 7.46 -13.29 13.53
CA GLY A 91 7.07 -14.34 12.59
C GLY A 91 5.78 -13.99 11.82
N LEU A 92 4.79 -13.45 12.54
CA LEU A 92 3.53 -12.99 11.93
C LEU A 92 3.75 -11.86 10.92
N LEU A 93 4.52 -10.82 11.31
CA LEU A 93 4.80 -9.67 10.45
C LEU A 93 5.59 -10.07 9.20
N LEU A 94 6.62 -10.92 9.38
CA LEU A 94 7.43 -11.41 8.27
C LEU A 94 6.59 -12.26 7.30
N GLY A 95 5.76 -13.16 7.83
CA GLY A 95 4.85 -13.97 7.02
C GLY A 95 3.86 -13.13 6.22
N LEU A 96 3.27 -12.11 6.85
CA LEU A 96 2.35 -11.18 6.19
C LEU A 96 3.05 -10.38 5.09
N LEU A 97 4.27 -9.89 5.35
CA LEU A 97 5.07 -9.15 4.38
C LEU A 97 5.36 -10.01 3.14
N VAL A 98 5.87 -11.23 3.33
CA VAL A 98 6.14 -12.17 2.23
C VAL A 98 4.86 -12.52 1.46
N PHE A 99 3.75 -12.70 2.18
CA PHE A 99 2.47 -13.01 1.55
C PHE A 99 1.97 -11.88 0.65
N ILE A 100 1.94 -10.64 1.15
CA ILE A 100 1.45 -9.49 0.38
C ILE A 100 2.41 -9.16 -0.78
N THR A 101 3.72 -9.23 -0.56
CA THR A 101 4.71 -8.81 -1.56
C THR A 101 4.92 -9.84 -2.68
N PHE A 102 4.87 -11.15 -2.38
CA PHE A 102 5.21 -12.18 -3.37
C PHE A 102 4.06 -13.14 -3.67
N ILE A 103 3.45 -13.71 -2.62
CA ILE A 103 2.47 -14.79 -2.78
C ILE A 103 1.18 -14.26 -3.43
N CYS A 104 0.66 -13.14 -2.93
CA CYS A 104 -0.55 -12.49 -3.42
C CYS A 104 -0.45 -12.09 -4.92
N PRO A 105 0.56 -11.32 -5.36
CA PRO A 105 0.67 -10.96 -6.78
C PRO A 105 0.93 -12.18 -7.65
N TYR A 106 1.74 -13.14 -7.21
CA TYR A 106 1.94 -14.39 -7.94
C TYR A 106 0.62 -15.13 -8.16
N TRP A 107 -0.19 -15.27 -7.11
CA TRP A 107 -1.50 -15.92 -7.17
C TRP A 107 -2.45 -15.15 -8.10
N LEU A 108 -2.51 -13.82 -8.01
CA LEU A 108 -3.35 -12.99 -8.87
C LEU A 108 -2.97 -13.11 -10.35
N ILE A 109 -1.68 -13.08 -10.67
CA ILE A 109 -1.19 -13.28 -12.05
C ILE A 109 -1.60 -14.65 -12.60
N ARG A 110 -1.53 -15.69 -11.76
CA ARG A 110 -1.96 -17.05 -12.14
C ARG A 110 -3.45 -17.12 -12.41
N ILE A 111 -4.28 -16.48 -11.58
CA ILE A 111 -5.74 -16.42 -11.80
C ILE A 111 -6.09 -15.65 -13.07
N HIS A 112 -5.38 -14.57 -13.37
CA HIS A 112 -5.62 -13.78 -14.59
C HIS A 112 -5.49 -14.63 -15.88
N LYS A 113 -4.65 -15.68 -15.88
CA LYS A 113 -4.53 -16.61 -17.01
C LYS A 113 -5.83 -17.38 -17.32
N TYR A 114 -6.67 -17.61 -16.32
CA TYR A 114 -7.94 -18.35 -16.47
C TYR A 114 -9.14 -17.42 -16.67
N LYS A 115 -8.91 -16.11 -16.81
CA LYS A 115 -9.97 -15.16 -17.15
C LYS A 115 -10.32 -15.37 -18.63
N PHE A 116 -11.42 -16.07 -18.88
CA PHE A 116 -12.04 -16.12 -20.20
C PHE A 116 -12.59 -14.72 -20.51
N GLU A 117 -12.05 -14.08 -21.54
CA GLU A 117 -12.61 -12.86 -22.11
C GLU A 117 -13.79 -13.29 -22.99
N ILE A 118 -15.00 -13.24 -22.42
CA ILE A 118 -16.22 -13.46 -23.21
C ILE A 118 -16.45 -12.16 -23.98
N ASN A 119 -15.93 -12.12 -25.21
CA ASN A 119 -16.16 -10.98 -26.09
C ASN A 119 -17.65 -10.93 -26.39
N GLY A 120 -18.31 -9.87 -25.95
CA GLY A 120 -19.71 -9.62 -26.29
C GLY A 120 -19.85 -9.24 -27.76
N PRO A 121 -21.05 -9.32 -28.35
CA PRO A 121 -21.30 -8.86 -29.73
C PRO A 121 -21.08 -7.34 -29.94
N TRP A 122 -20.76 -6.60 -28.86
CA TRP A 122 -20.50 -5.17 -28.84
C TRP A 122 -19.06 -4.84 -28.40
N ASP A 123 -18.18 -5.85 -28.29
CA ASP A 123 -16.78 -5.63 -27.92
C ASP A 123 -16.02 -4.95 -29.06
N GLU A 124 -15.08 -4.06 -28.74
CA GLU A 124 -14.36 -3.28 -29.76
C GLU A 124 -13.64 -4.21 -30.75
N ALA A 125 -13.93 -4.04 -32.04
CA ALA A 125 -13.26 -4.78 -33.10
C ALA A 125 -11.76 -4.45 -33.08
N LYS A 126 -10.93 -5.43 -32.71
CA LYS A 126 -9.47 -5.30 -32.85
C LYS A 126 -9.14 -5.27 -34.34
N LEU A 127 -8.61 -4.15 -34.83
CA LEU A 127 -8.10 -4.01 -36.19
C LEU A 127 -6.94 -5.01 -36.38
N CYS A 128 -7.22 -6.12 -37.06
CA CYS A 128 -6.27 -7.22 -37.27
C CYS A 128 -5.53 -7.07 -38.61
N PHE A 129 -5.16 -5.84 -38.98
CA PHE A 129 -4.37 -5.57 -40.17
C PHE A 129 -3.13 -4.80 -39.73
N ASN A 130 -1.97 -5.35 -40.04
CA ASN A 130 -0.71 -4.67 -39.82
C ASN A 130 -0.64 -3.53 -40.83
N ILE A 131 -0.62 -2.28 -40.35
CA ILE A 131 -0.34 -1.12 -41.22
C ILE A 131 1.16 -1.14 -41.48
N THR A 132 1.57 -2.00 -42.39
CA THR A 132 2.90 -1.97 -42.99
C THR A 132 2.70 -2.36 -44.44
N GLU A 133 2.42 -1.32 -45.23
CA GLU A 133 2.77 -1.00 -46.63
C GLU A 133 1.74 0.02 -47.13
#